data_AF-A0A2V7VPG0-F1
#
_entry.id   AF-A0A2V7VPG0-F1
#
_cell.length_a   1.000
_cell.length_b   1.000
_cell.length_c   1.000
_cell.angle_alpha   90.00
_cell.angle_beta   90.00
_cell.angle_gamma   90.00
#
_symmetry.space_group_name_H-M   'P 1'
#
loop_
_entity.id
_entity.type
_entity.pdbx_description
1 polymer ?
#
loop_
_entity_poly.entity_id
_entity_poly.type
_entity_poly.pdbx_seq_one_letter_code
_entity_poly.pdbx_strand_id
1 'polypeptide(L)'
;MHSGAERRYEASLLPPPSRPRDVKGGIRARSRRGAFGENWWARRWIAVLESFELGGRLQRGRSYARRGQVVSIAIGKGRVEALVQGSRETPYDVKLEVKTLPAPEWKRLAGVLAREARFAARLLAGEMPADVEDAFRGAGSSLFPQRRADLRTRCSCPDWSNPCKHIAAVYYL
;
A
#
# COMPACT_ATOMS: atom_id res chain seq x y z
N MET A 1 -47.45 -38.73 10.37
CA MET A 1 -47.18 -37.51 11.16
C MET A 1 -45.89 -37.71 11.95
N HIS A 2 -44.72 -37.44 11.38
CA HIS A 2 -43.46 -37.32 12.13
C HIS A 2 -42.83 -36.00 11.71
N SER A 3 -42.81 -35.07 12.67
CA SER A 3 -42.46 -33.67 12.55
C SER A 3 -40.96 -33.52 12.27
N GLY A 4 -40.62 -32.92 11.13
CA GLY A 4 -39.26 -32.48 10.83
C GLY A 4 -38.90 -31.25 11.69
N ALA A 5 -37.93 -31.41 12.58
CA ALA A 5 -37.33 -30.28 13.28
C ALA A 5 -36.15 -29.75 12.44
N GLU A 6 -36.42 -28.77 11.59
CA GLU A 6 -35.38 -27.97 10.94
C GLU A 6 -34.66 -27.13 11.99
N ARG A 7 -33.42 -27.49 12.34
CA ARG A 7 -32.54 -26.68 13.18
C ARG A 7 -32.14 -25.41 12.40
N ARG A 8 -32.86 -24.32 12.65
CA ARG A 8 -32.42 -22.96 12.29
C ARG A 8 -31.20 -22.62 13.15
N TYR A 9 -30.01 -22.64 12.55
CA TYR A 9 -28.81 -22.12 13.20
C TYR A 9 -28.91 -20.59 13.30
N GLU A 10 -28.96 -20.10 14.54
CA GLU A 10 -28.99 -18.68 14.90
C GLU A 10 -27.73 -17.95 14.42
N ALA A 11 -27.88 -17.06 13.43
CA ALA A 11 -26.83 -16.13 12.99
C ALA A 11 -26.46 -15.05 14.03
N SER A 12 -26.99 -15.13 15.26
CA SER A 12 -26.93 -14.10 16.31
C SER A 12 -25.75 -14.22 17.28
N LEU A 13 -24.96 -15.29 17.21
CA LEU A 13 -23.83 -15.54 18.13
C LEU A 13 -22.48 -14.96 17.68
N LEU A 14 -22.42 -14.29 16.52
CA LEU A 14 -21.20 -13.66 16.06
C LEU A 14 -20.98 -12.34 16.82
N PRO A 15 -19.84 -12.15 17.51
CA PRO A 15 -19.53 -10.87 18.13
C PRO A 15 -19.52 -9.77 17.06
N PRO A 16 -19.98 -8.55 17.40
CA PRO A 16 -20.07 -7.46 16.44
C PRO A 16 -18.67 -7.15 15.85
N PRO A 17 -18.61 -6.71 14.58
CA PRO A 17 -17.34 -6.42 13.94
C PRO A 17 -16.56 -5.37 14.74
N SER A 18 -15.30 -5.67 15.05
CA SER A 18 -14.48 -4.81 15.87
C SER A 18 -14.22 -3.46 15.18
N ARG A 19 -14.49 -2.37 15.91
CA ARG A 19 -14.23 -1.00 15.44
C ARG A 19 -12.78 -0.63 15.77
N PRO A 20 -12.04 0.01 14.85
CA PRO A 20 -10.73 0.55 15.18
C PRO A 20 -10.85 1.62 16.26
N ARG A 21 -9.83 1.72 17.12
CA ARG A 21 -9.70 2.83 18.06
C ARG A 21 -9.32 4.09 17.29
N ASP A 22 -9.74 5.26 17.77
CA ASP A 22 -9.38 6.52 17.14
C ASP A 22 -7.93 6.91 17.46
N VAL A 23 -7.26 7.49 16.47
CA VAL A 23 -5.89 8.00 16.60
C VAL A 23 -5.93 9.52 16.56
N LYS A 24 -5.39 10.18 17.59
CA LYS A 24 -5.12 11.61 17.56
C LYS A 24 -3.84 11.86 16.75
N GLY A 25 -3.93 12.68 15.71
CA GLY A 25 -2.77 13.07 14.90
C GLY A 25 -2.22 12.00 13.94
N GLY A 26 -2.96 10.91 13.71
CA GLY A 26 -2.50 9.89 12.75
C GLY A 26 -2.43 10.41 11.32
N ILE A 27 -1.52 9.82 10.55
CA ILE A 27 -1.22 10.17 9.16
C ILE A 27 -2.44 9.84 8.28
N ARG A 28 -2.91 10.86 7.56
CA ARG A 28 -4.09 10.78 6.71
C ARG A 28 -3.71 10.87 5.25
N ALA A 29 -4.42 10.10 4.42
CA ALA A 29 -4.36 10.31 3.00
C ALA A 29 -4.80 11.75 2.68
N ARG A 30 -4.06 12.45 1.81
CA ARG A 30 -4.40 13.81 1.38
C ARG A 30 -5.79 13.88 0.74
N SER A 31 -6.15 12.85 -0.03
CA SER A 31 -7.47 12.69 -0.64
C SER A 31 -8.56 12.31 0.39
N ARG A 32 -9.40 13.28 0.75
CA ARG A 32 -10.54 13.07 1.66
C ARG A 32 -11.73 12.36 0.98
N ARG A 33 -11.89 12.53 -0.34
CA ARG A 33 -12.93 11.92 -1.20
C ARG A 33 -12.36 11.73 -2.62
N GLY A 34 -12.87 10.76 -3.38
CA GLY A 34 -12.45 10.52 -4.78
C GLY A 34 -11.24 9.59 -4.92
N ALA A 35 -10.44 9.78 -5.98
CA ALA A 35 -9.25 8.97 -6.27
C ALA A 35 -8.10 9.29 -5.29
N PHE A 36 -7.18 8.34 -5.11
CA PHE A 36 -5.94 8.54 -4.36
C PHE A 36 -4.80 8.97 -5.31
N GLY A 37 -3.84 9.72 -4.78
CA GLY A 37 -2.68 10.21 -5.53
C GLY A 37 -2.96 11.53 -6.27
N GLU A 38 -2.35 12.62 -5.79
CA GLU A 38 -2.43 13.94 -6.45
C GLU A 38 -1.61 13.97 -7.74
N ASN A 39 -0.46 13.29 -7.75
CA ASN A 39 0.46 13.24 -8.88
C ASN A 39 0.33 11.92 -9.68
N TRP A 40 0.89 11.90 -10.89
CA TRP A 40 0.74 10.77 -11.82
C TRP A 40 1.31 9.46 -11.25
N TRP A 41 2.45 9.51 -10.56
CA TRP A 41 3.16 8.33 -10.07
C TRP A 41 2.50 7.71 -8.84
N ALA A 42 1.84 8.51 -8.00
CA ALA A 42 0.97 7.99 -6.95
C ALA A 42 -0.26 7.28 -7.52
N ARG A 43 -0.90 7.85 -8.56
CA ARG A 43 -2.01 7.16 -9.25
C ARG A 43 -1.53 5.88 -9.93
N ARG A 44 -0.35 5.91 -10.55
CA ARG A 44 0.28 4.74 -11.17
C ARG A 44 0.57 3.64 -10.16
N TRP A 45 1.10 3.99 -8.98
CA TRP A 45 1.29 3.07 -7.86
C TRP A 45 -0.02 2.40 -7.43
N ILE A 46 -1.09 3.18 -7.23
CA ILE A 46 -2.41 2.63 -6.87
C ILE A 46 -2.95 1.69 -7.96
N ALA A 47 -2.80 2.06 -9.24
CA ALA A 47 -3.21 1.21 -10.35
C ALA A 47 -2.45 -0.12 -10.39
N VAL A 48 -1.14 -0.11 -10.10
CA VAL A 48 -0.32 -1.33 -9.99
C VAL A 48 -0.84 -2.23 -8.88
N LEU A 49 -1.12 -1.67 -7.70
CA LEU A 49 -1.65 -2.45 -6.58
C LEU A 49 -3.03 -3.04 -6.89
N GLU A 50 -3.89 -2.27 -7.56
CA GLU A 50 -5.22 -2.72 -7.97
C GLU A 50 -5.17 -3.82 -9.03
N SER A 51 -4.15 -3.82 -9.90
CA SER A 51 -3.93 -4.88 -10.90
C SER A 51 -3.52 -6.23 -10.30
N PHE A 52 -3.09 -6.29 -9.03
CA PHE A 52 -2.75 -7.55 -8.38
C PHE A 52 -3.97 -8.33 -7.84
N GLU A 53 -5.18 -7.96 -8.28
CA GLU A 53 -6.46 -8.61 -7.93
C GLU A 53 -6.66 -8.77 -6.41
N LEU A 54 -6.30 -7.73 -5.65
CA LEU A 54 -6.29 -7.77 -4.18
C LEU A 54 -7.70 -7.76 -3.54
N GLY A 55 -8.76 -7.79 -4.36
CA GLY A 55 -10.18 -7.85 -3.97
C GLY A 55 -10.66 -6.64 -3.16
N GLY A 56 -11.81 -6.79 -2.47
CA GLY A 56 -12.41 -5.74 -1.62
C GLY A 56 -11.58 -5.32 -0.39
N ARG A 57 -10.38 -5.89 -0.21
CA ARG A 57 -9.48 -5.60 0.91
C ARG A 57 -8.90 -4.19 0.83
N LEU A 58 -8.63 -3.72 -0.39
CA LEU A 58 -8.16 -2.36 -0.63
C LEU A 58 -9.20 -1.31 -0.19
N GLN A 59 -10.51 -1.57 -0.37
CA GLN A 59 -11.56 -0.64 0.04
C GLN A 59 -11.54 -0.34 1.55
N ARG A 60 -11.33 -1.37 2.39
CA ARG A 60 -11.16 -1.18 3.84
C ARG A 60 -9.89 -0.41 4.16
N GLY A 61 -8.79 -0.70 3.47
CA GLY A 61 -7.53 0.04 3.59
C GLY A 61 -7.69 1.53 3.29
N ARG A 62 -8.40 1.89 2.19
CA ARG A 62 -8.72 3.28 1.85
C ARG A 62 -9.42 4.01 3.00
N SER A 63 -10.35 3.33 3.66
CA SER A 63 -11.09 3.90 4.79
C SER A 63 -10.19 4.15 5.99
N TYR A 64 -9.26 3.24 6.28
CA TYR A 64 -8.26 3.41 7.35
C TYR A 64 -7.31 4.57 7.07
N ALA A 65 -6.78 4.65 5.84
CA ALA A 65 -5.89 5.73 5.42
C ALA A 65 -6.57 7.11 5.52
N ARG A 66 -7.84 7.22 5.13
CA ARG A 66 -8.62 8.47 5.26
C ARG A 66 -8.94 8.86 6.70
N ARG A 67 -9.21 7.88 7.56
CA ARG A 67 -9.53 8.13 8.98
C ARG A 67 -8.30 8.51 9.81
N GLY A 68 -7.09 8.37 9.25
CA GLY A 68 -5.85 8.67 9.97
C GLY A 68 -5.45 7.56 10.91
N GLN A 69 -5.68 6.31 10.52
CA GLN A 69 -5.40 5.15 11.36
C GLN A 69 -3.93 4.70 11.30
N VAL A 70 -3.13 5.27 10.41
CA VAL A 70 -1.68 5.05 10.40
C VAL A 70 -1.04 6.01 11.40
N VAL A 71 -0.51 5.47 12.49
CA VAL A 71 0.08 6.23 13.60
C VAL A 71 1.43 6.80 13.18
N SER A 72 2.26 6.00 12.52
CA SER A 72 3.57 6.39 12.04
C SER A 72 3.92 5.64 10.75
N ILE A 73 4.81 6.25 9.96
CA ILE A 73 5.41 5.64 8.77
C ILE A 73 6.89 6.04 8.73
N ALA A 74 7.76 5.06 8.50
CA ALA A 74 9.17 5.22 8.27
C ALA A 74 9.53 4.58 6.94
N ILE A 75 10.09 5.36 6.02
CA ILE A 75 10.46 4.92 4.68
C ILE A 75 11.97 4.86 4.60
N GLY A 76 12.49 3.67 4.30
CA GLY A 76 13.91 3.41 4.03
C GLY A 76 14.12 2.81 2.64
N LYS A 77 15.37 2.47 2.34
CA LYS A 77 15.72 1.84 1.04
C LYS A 77 15.01 0.49 0.91
N GLY A 78 14.01 0.42 0.04
CA GLY A 78 13.26 -0.81 -0.22
C GLY A 78 12.41 -1.31 0.94
N ARG A 79 12.21 -0.52 2.00
CA ARG A 79 11.46 -0.93 3.19
C ARG A 79 10.56 0.20 3.66
N VAL A 80 9.35 -0.15 4.05
CA VAL A 80 8.43 0.73 4.78
C VAL A 80 8.03 0.04 6.07
N GLU A 81 8.16 0.75 7.18
CA GLU A 81 7.67 0.32 8.49
C GLU A 81 6.59 1.28 8.94
N ALA A 82 5.49 0.75 9.47
CA ALA A 82 4.39 1.57 9.93
C ALA A 82 3.72 0.95 11.15
N LEU A 83 3.17 1.82 11.99
CA LEU A 83 2.24 1.43 13.05
C LEU A 83 0.83 1.80 12.60
N VAL A 84 -0.07 0.83 12.59
CA VAL A 84 -1.46 1.05 12.17
C VAL A 84 -2.42 0.65 13.28
N GLN A 85 -3.18 1.62 13.75
CA GLN A 85 -4.16 1.43 14.79
C GLN A 85 -5.32 0.55 14.28
N GLY A 86 -5.63 -0.48 15.06
CA GLY A 86 -6.78 -1.35 14.86
C GLY A 86 -7.71 -1.30 16.05
N SER A 87 -8.42 -2.40 16.33
CA SER A 87 -9.32 -2.48 17.48
C SER A 87 -8.61 -2.74 18.82
N ARG A 88 -7.38 -3.29 18.77
CA ARG A 88 -6.54 -3.51 19.96
C ARG A 88 -5.95 -2.20 20.47
N GLU A 89 -5.57 -2.17 21.75
CA GLU A 89 -4.91 -1.02 22.35
C GLU A 89 -3.57 -0.71 21.69
N THR A 90 -2.71 -1.73 21.54
CA THR A 90 -1.44 -1.60 20.82
C THR A 90 -1.68 -1.59 19.30
N PRO A 91 -1.13 -0.59 18.56
CA PRO A 91 -1.14 -0.59 17.10
C PRO A 91 -0.46 -1.83 16.51
N TYR A 92 -0.85 -2.22 15.30
CA TYR A 92 -0.21 -3.31 14.58
C TYR A 92 1.01 -2.83 13.81
N ASP A 93 2.12 -3.57 13.94
CA ASP A 93 3.30 -3.43 13.10
C ASP A 93 2.98 -3.87 11.68
N VAL A 94 3.25 -2.98 10.73
CA VAL A 94 3.15 -3.23 9.30
C VAL A 94 4.55 -3.05 8.70
N LYS A 95 4.99 -4.04 7.92
CA LYS A 95 6.25 -4.03 7.19
C LYS A 95 5.98 -4.30 5.72
N LEU A 96 6.50 -3.46 4.85
CA LEU A 96 6.52 -3.64 3.40
C LEU A 96 7.98 -3.68 2.96
N GLU A 97 8.29 -4.60 2.07
CA GLU A 97 9.58 -4.71 1.41
C GLU A 97 9.35 -4.68 -0.10
N VAL A 98 10.05 -3.79 -0.78
CA VAL A 98 10.03 -3.63 -2.22
C VAL A 98 11.39 -4.05 -2.75
N LYS A 99 11.41 -4.86 -3.80
CA LYS A 99 12.65 -5.21 -4.48
C LYS A 99 13.37 -3.94 -4.92
N THR A 100 14.60 -3.74 -4.41
CA THR A 100 15.47 -2.64 -4.83
C THR A 100 16.24 -3.03 -6.08
N LEU A 101 16.66 -2.02 -6.86
CA LEU A 101 17.58 -2.27 -7.96
C LEU A 101 18.97 -2.64 -7.41
N PRO A 102 19.60 -3.72 -7.91
CA PRO A 102 21.01 -4.00 -7.68
C PRO A 102 21.92 -2.88 -8.21
N ALA A 103 23.14 -2.76 -7.67
CA ALA A 103 24.09 -1.72 -8.08
C ALA A 103 24.36 -1.63 -9.60
N PRO A 104 24.49 -2.75 -10.35
CA PRO A 104 24.65 -2.68 -11.81
C PRO A 104 23.44 -2.11 -12.55
N GLU A 105 22.22 -2.43 -12.09
CA GLU A 105 20.98 -1.88 -12.65
C GLU A 105 20.86 -0.39 -12.35
N TRP A 106 21.18 0.02 -11.13
CA TRP A 106 21.26 1.44 -10.76
C TRP A 106 22.24 2.22 -11.64
N LYS A 107 23.43 1.66 -11.91
CA LYS A 107 24.43 2.30 -12.77
C LYS A 107 23.92 2.47 -14.21
N ARG A 108 23.23 1.46 -14.76
CA ARG A 108 22.61 1.56 -16.09
C ARG A 108 21.52 2.63 -16.12
N LEU A 109 20.60 2.61 -15.15
CA LEU A 109 19.51 3.58 -15.05
C LEU A 109 20.05 5.02 -14.92
N ALA A 110 21.04 5.24 -14.05
CA ALA A 110 21.69 6.55 -13.91
C ALA A 110 22.33 7.00 -15.23
N GLY A 111 22.97 6.09 -15.96
CA GLY A 111 23.52 6.36 -17.28
C GLY A 111 22.46 6.75 -18.32
N VAL A 112 21.28 6.12 -18.30
CA VAL A 112 20.16 6.49 -19.18
C VAL A 112 19.60 7.87 -18.82
N LEU A 113 19.34 8.12 -17.53
CA LEU A 113 18.82 9.42 -17.05
C LEU A 113 19.80 10.57 -17.31
N ALA A 114 21.11 10.31 -17.23
CA ALA A 114 22.14 11.32 -17.47
C ALA A 114 22.26 11.76 -18.94
N ARG A 115 21.66 11.03 -19.89
CA ARG A 115 21.69 11.42 -21.32
C ARG A 115 20.90 12.69 -21.61
N GLU A 116 19.97 13.05 -20.74
CA GLU A 116 19.07 14.17 -20.97
C GLU A 116 18.94 15.00 -19.69
N ALA A 117 19.48 16.22 -19.72
CA ALA A 117 19.53 17.13 -18.56
C ALA A 117 18.14 17.38 -17.93
N ARG A 118 17.06 17.24 -18.70
CA ARG A 118 15.68 17.39 -18.21
C ARG A 118 15.33 16.42 -17.08
N PHE A 119 15.84 15.19 -17.11
CA PHE A 119 15.56 14.21 -16.04
C PHE A 119 16.21 14.65 -14.73
N ALA A 120 17.49 15.02 -14.78
CA ALA A 120 18.23 15.48 -13.61
C ALA A 120 17.60 16.75 -13.01
N ALA A 121 17.26 17.74 -13.84
CA ALA A 121 16.66 18.99 -13.38
C ALA A 121 15.33 18.77 -12.65
N ARG A 122 14.43 17.94 -13.22
CA ARG A 122 13.13 17.65 -12.61
C ARG A 122 13.26 16.83 -11.32
N LEU A 123 14.10 15.81 -11.31
CA LEU A 123 14.33 15.00 -10.11
C LEU A 123 14.93 15.83 -8.97
N LEU A 124 15.86 16.76 -9.27
CA LEU A 124 16.40 17.71 -8.29
C LEU A 124 15.34 18.67 -7.76
N ALA A 125 14.37 19.05 -8.59
CA ALA A 125 13.20 19.83 -8.17
C ALA A 125 12.17 19.02 -7.37
N GLY A 126 12.41 17.72 -7.13
CA GLY A 126 11.47 16.83 -6.45
C GLY A 126 10.30 16.39 -7.33
N GLU A 127 10.37 16.61 -8.63
CA GLU A 127 9.36 16.18 -9.60
C GLU A 127 9.73 14.84 -10.22
N MET A 128 8.77 13.91 -10.26
CA MET A 128 8.92 12.66 -11.00
C MET A 128 8.55 12.90 -12.49
N PRO A 129 9.49 12.74 -13.45
CA PRO A 129 9.22 12.94 -14.88
C PRO A 129 8.26 11.87 -15.42
N ALA A 130 7.27 12.25 -16.21
CA ALA A 130 6.23 11.32 -16.68
C ALA A 130 6.78 10.21 -17.60
N ASP A 131 7.84 10.51 -18.35
CA ASP A 131 8.58 9.62 -19.25
C ASP A 131 9.66 8.78 -18.53
N VAL A 132 9.77 8.88 -17.20
CA VAL A 132 10.81 8.15 -16.44
C VAL A 132 10.64 6.63 -16.53
N GLU A 133 9.41 6.11 -16.67
CA GLU A 133 9.18 4.68 -16.87
C GLU A 133 9.87 4.16 -18.15
N ASP A 134 10.06 5.01 -19.17
CA ASP A 134 10.76 4.66 -20.41
C ASP A 134 12.27 4.51 -20.15
N ALA A 135 12.84 5.37 -19.30
CA ALA A 135 14.23 5.25 -18.87
C ALA A 135 14.47 3.96 -18.07
N PHE A 136 13.52 3.56 -17.20
CA PHE A 136 13.57 2.28 -16.51
C PHE A 136 13.52 1.10 -17.49
N ARG A 137 12.58 1.12 -18.46
CA ARG A 137 12.50 0.07 -19.50
C ARG A 137 13.79 -0.01 -20.32
N GLY A 138 14.37 1.12 -20.73
CA GLY A 138 15.63 1.17 -21.44
C GLY A 138 16.83 0.61 -20.65
N ALA A 139 16.77 0.66 -19.31
CA ALA A 139 17.77 0.07 -18.42
C ALA A 139 17.54 -1.43 -18.11
N GLY A 140 16.43 -2.00 -18.59
CA GLY A 140 16.01 -3.38 -18.30
C GLY A 140 15.39 -3.56 -16.90
N SER A 141 14.87 -2.48 -16.31
CA SER A 141 14.29 -2.46 -14.96
C SER A 141 12.87 -1.87 -14.97
N SER A 142 12.20 -1.87 -13.82
CA SER A 142 10.87 -1.27 -13.66
C SER A 142 10.85 -0.33 -12.46
N LEU A 143 10.19 0.82 -12.60
CA LEU A 143 10.00 1.77 -11.50
C LEU A 143 9.02 1.22 -10.45
N PHE A 144 7.96 0.56 -10.92
CA PHE A 144 6.92 -0.01 -10.07
C PHE A 144 7.05 -1.54 -9.98
N PRO A 145 6.55 -2.16 -8.90
CA PRO A 145 6.37 -3.61 -8.82
C PRO A 145 5.63 -4.14 -10.06
N GLN A 146 6.12 -5.23 -10.66
CA GLN A 146 5.48 -5.83 -11.84
C GLN A 146 4.57 -6.99 -11.46
N ARG A 147 4.87 -7.65 -10.34
CA ARG A 147 4.09 -8.76 -9.79
C ARG A 147 3.99 -8.64 -8.28
N ARG A 148 2.99 -9.30 -7.71
CA ARG A 148 2.76 -9.33 -6.26
C ARG A 148 3.99 -9.78 -5.45
N ALA A 149 4.81 -10.68 -5.99
CA ALA A 149 6.03 -11.16 -5.33
C ALA A 149 7.13 -10.09 -5.17
N ASP A 150 7.05 -8.99 -5.93
CA ASP A 150 7.99 -7.87 -5.83
C ASP A 150 7.68 -6.95 -4.63
N LEU A 151 6.52 -7.16 -4.00
CA LEU A 151 6.04 -6.44 -2.82
C LEU A 151 5.73 -7.44 -1.70
N ARG A 152 6.70 -7.70 -0.83
CA ARG A 152 6.51 -8.55 0.33
C ARG A 152 5.94 -7.72 1.46
N THR A 153 4.92 -8.22 2.14
CA THR A 153 4.33 -7.48 3.26
C THR A 153 3.99 -8.39 4.43
N ARG A 154 4.02 -7.82 5.62
CA ARG A 154 3.67 -8.48 6.87
C ARG A 154 2.91 -7.51 7.77
N CYS A 155 1.92 -8.02 8.50
CA CYS A 155 1.25 -7.29 9.56
C CYS A 155 1.18 -8.18 10.81
N SER A 156 1.32 -7.59 12.01
CA SER A 156 1.13 -8.32 13.28
C SER A 156 -0.34 -8.55 13.65
N CYS A 157 -1.30 -8.15 12.80
CA CYS A 157 -2.71 -8.40 13.06
C CYS A 157 -3.10 -9.87 12.86
N PRO A 158 -4.15 -10.37 13.54
CA PRO A 158 -4.59 -11.76 13.44
C PRO A 158 -5.34 -12.08 12.12
N ASP A 159 -5.42 -11.14 11.18
CA ASP A 159 -5.99 -11.37 9.86
C ASP A 159 -4.98 -12.13 8.98
N TRP A 160 -5.35 -13.34 8.57
CA TRP A 160 -4.55 -14.20 7.71
C TRP A 160 -4.46 -13.67 6.27
N SER A 161 -5.29 -12.68 5.92
CA SER A 161 -5.25 -12.01 4.63
C SER A 161 -3.97 -11.21 4.45
N ASN A 162 -3.34 -11.37 3.30
CA ASN A 162 -2.23 -10.54 2.89
C ASN A 162 -2.50 -9.99 1.47
N PRO A 163 -2.61 -8.66 1.27
CA PRO A 163 -2.58 -7.62 2.29
C PRO A 163 -3.86 -7.64 3.14
N CYS A 164 -3.72 -7.39 4.44
CA CYS A 164 -4.84 -7.08 5.32
C CYS A 164 -5.24 -5.60 5.15
N LYS A 165 -6.32 -5.17 5.81
CA LYS A 165 -6.75 -3.76 5.79
C LYS A 165 -5.68 -2.78 6.29
N HIS A 166 -4.80 -3.20 7.20
CA HIS A 166 -3.73 -2.35 7.75
C HIS A 166 -2.60 -2.14 6.74
N ILE A 167 -2.16 -3.21 6.07
CA ILE A 167 -1.19 -3.12 4.96
C ILE A 167 -1.77 -2.25 3.83
N ALA A 168 -3.03 -2.51 3.46
CA ALA A 168 -3.70 -1.73 2.44
C ALA A 168 -3.83 -0.24 2.84
N ALA A 169 -3.95 0.10 4.13
CA ALA A 169 -3.96 1.50 4.56
C ALA A 169 -2.62 2.19 4.27
N VAL A 170 -1.50 1.51 4.50
CA VAL A 170 -0.16 2.03 4.23
C VAL A 170 0.08 2.24 2.73
N TYR A 171 -0.48 1.39 1.87
CA TYR A 171 -0.40 1.57 0.42
C TYR A 171 -1.01 2.87 -0.11
N TYR A 172 -1.92 3.49 0.64
CA TYR A 172 -2.68 4.67 0.23
C TYR A 172 -2.15 6.00 0.79
N LEU A 173 -1.00 5.98 1.49
CA LEU A 173 -0.30 7.15 2.01
C LEU A 173 0.92 7.48 1.13
#